data_AF-A0A454W9G0-F1
#
_entry.id   AF-A0A454W9G0-F1
#
_cell.length_a   1.000
_cell.length_b   1.000
_cell.length_c   1.000
_cell.angle_alpha   90.00
_cell.angle_beta   90.00
_cell.angle_gamma   90.00
#
_symmetry.space_group_name_H-M   'P 1'
#
loop_
_entity.id
_entity.type
_entity.pdbx_description
1 polymer ?
#
loop_
_entity_poly.entity_id
_entity_poly.type
_entity_poly.pdbx_seq_one_letter_code
_entity_poly.pdbx_strand_id
1 'polypeptide(L)'
;MEYDREEPQLPTARGPISAAVGAYLLGAGPLPAAETVAEAPPYGDDLQLALYQCYELHYRGFAGVSPALEWDPGLLGTRAALEDRFLTALRADTPVHDSVAEAVGALLVEPVDGKGVSHFLRDEGELWQLREYAAQRSLYHLKEADPHAWVLPRLWGRAKAAMAAVEFDEYGGGRAERVHARLFADLMTDLGLDTAYGRHLDAASAECLATVNMMSLFGLHRSLRGALVGHFAAVEITSSPGSRRLAEAMRRTGAGPAAEHFYDEHVEADAVHEQIVRHEVIDGLLEQEPWLAADVAFGIDATGFLEDRFGARLLADWRGGRSSLRTPLPDPRHAAREASHTS
;
A
#
# COMPACT_ATOMS: atom_id res chain seq x y z
N MET A 1 21.79 -22.04 -7.15
CA MET A 1 20.61 -22.33 -6.31
C MET A 1 19.42 -21.88 -7.12
N GLU A 2 18.46 -22.77 -7.35
CA GLU A 2 17.17 -22.41 -7.96
C GLU A 2 16.41 -21.65 -6.86
N TYR A 3 16.35 -20.32 -6.95
CA TYR A 3 15.58 -19.50 -6.02
C TYR A 3 14.08 -19.78 -6.25
N ASP A 4 13.32 -19.80 -5.15
CA ASP A 4 12.03 -20.49 -5.02
C ASP A 4 10.98 -20.13 -6.10
N ARG A 5 10.11 -21.10 -6.43
CA ARG A 5 9.06 -20.95 -7.46
C ARG A 5 7.79 -20.30 -6.94
N GLU A 6 7.68 -20.07 -5.63
CA GLU A 6 6.49 -19.51 -4.98
C GLU A 6 6.52 -17.97 -4.88
N GLU A 7 7.63 -17.33 -5.24
CA GLU A 7 7.76 -15.87 -5.25
C GLU A 7 7.17 -15.22 -6.50
N PRO A 8 6.73 -13.94 -6.40
CA PRO A 8 6.14 -13.24 -7.53
C PRO A 8 7.13 -13.15 -8.70
N GLN A 9 6.59 -13.14 -9.91
CA GLN A 9 7.38 -12.89 -11.09
C GLN A 9 7.75 -11.41 -11.16
N LEU A 10 8.89 -11.11 -11.79
CA LEU A 10 9.25 -9.73 -12.10
C LEU A 10 8.22 -9.12 -13.06
N PRO A 11 7.78 -7.88 -12.81
CA PRO A 11 6.80 -7.22 -13.64
C PRO A 11 7.38 -6.81 -15.00
N THR A 12 6.49 -6.62 -15.97
CA THR A 12 6.81 -5.98 -17.26
C THR A 12 7.29 -4.55 -17.01
N ALA A 13 8.48 -4.23 -17.50
CA ALA A 13 9.07 -2.90 -17.35
C ALA A 13 8.20 -1.79 -17.95
N ARG A 14 8.18 -0.63 -17.29
CA ARG A 14 7.36 0.53 -17.65
C ARG A 14 8.17 1.71 -18.19
N GLY A 15 9.48 1.53 -18.30
CA GLY A 15 10.41 2.48 -18.90
C GLY A 15 11.87 2.04 -18.70
N PRO A 16 12.84 2.90 -19.06
CA PRO A 16 14.26 2.56 -18.99
C PRO A 16 14.77 2.24 -17.57
N ILE A 17 14.19 2.82 -16.51
CA ILE A 17 14.67 2.61 -15.14
C ILE A 17 14.24 1.23 -14.63
N SER A 18 12.93 0.94 -14.66
CA SER A 18 12.37 -0.36 -14.25
C SER A 18 12.88 -1.51 -15.13
N ALA A 19 13.18 -1.25 -16.41
CA ALA A 19 13.85 -2.22 -17.28
C ALA A 19 15.28 -2.53 -16.81
N ALA A 20 16.07 -1.51 -16.50
CA ALA A 20 17.45 -1.69 -16.05
C ALA A 20 17.51 -2.35 -14.65
N VAL A 21 16.64 -1.95 -13.72
CA VAL A 21 16.52 -2.60 -12.40
C VAL A 21 16.14 -4.07 -12.57
N GLY A 22 15.07 -4.38 -13.32
CA GLY A 22 14.66 -5.76 -13.56
C GLY A 22 15.75 -6.61 -14.23
N ALA A 23 16.46 -6.07 -15.23
CA ALA A 23 17.58 -6.76 -15.88
C ALA A 23 18.75 -6.99 -14.91
N TYR A 24 19.07 -6.03 -14.05
CA TYR A 24 20.11 -6.17 -13.04
C TYR A 24 19.76 -7.25 -12.01
N LEU A 25 18.51 -7.29 -11.54
CA LEU A 25 18.03 -8.31 -10.60
C LEU A 25 18.17 -9.75 -11.14
N LEU A 26 18.08 -9.91 -12.47
CA LEU A 26 18.28 -11.18 -13.17
C LEU A 26 19.74 -11.44 -13.60
N GLY A 27 20.68 -10.55 -13.25
CA GLY A 27 22.09 -10.64 -13.67
C GLY A 27 22.30 -10.46 -15.18
N ALA A 28 21.36 -9.81 -15.87
CA ALA A 28 21.31 -9.69 -17.33
C ALA A 28 21.69 -8.31 -17.88
N GLY A 29 21.92 -7.30 -17.02
CA GLY A 29 22.26 -5.95 -17.45
C GLY A 29 22.80 -5.07 -16.33
N PRO A 30 23.29 -3.86 -16.65
CA PRO A 30 23.73 -2.88 -15.67
C PRO A 30 22.53 -2.18 -15.00
N LEU A 31 22.80 -1.53 -13.86
CA LEU A 31 21.89 -0.58 -13.22
C LEU A 31 21.62 0.64 -14.11
N PRO A 32 20.49 1.36 -13.92
CA PRO A 32 20.18 2.55 -14.70
C PRO A 32 21.23 3.65 -14.52
N ALA A 33 21.43 4.45 -15.56
CA ALA A 33 22.30 5.62 -15.50
C ALA A 33 21.74 6.67 -14.54
N ALA A 34 22.62 7.38 -13.82
CA ALA A 34 22.23 8.36 -12.82
C ALA A 34 21.42 9.52 -13.41
N GLU A 35 21.75 9.93 -14.64
CA GLU A 35 21.06 10.99 -15.38
C GLU A 35 19.61 10.60 -15.67
N THR A 36 19.38 9.34 -16.07
CA THR A 36 18.04 8.80 -16.30
C THR A 36 17.19 8.85 -15.04
N VAL A 37 17.76 8.51 -13.88
CA VAL A 37 17.08 8.58 -12.59
C VAL A 37 16.78 10.03 -12.19
N ALA A 38 17.73 10.94 -12.40
CA ALA A 38 17.58 12.35 -12.06
C ALA A 38 16.45 13.03 -12.85
N GLU A 39 16.28 12.70 -14.12
CA GLU A 39 15.26 13.29 -15.01
C GLU A 39 13.88 12.64 -14.86
N ALA A 40 13.77 11.52 -14.15
CA ALA A 40 12.51 10.79 -14.02
C ALA A 40 11.43 11.59 -13.27
N PRO A 41 10.16 11.54 -13.72
CA PRO A 41 9.04 12.09 -12.97
C PRO A 41 8.88 11.33 -11.63
N PRO A 42 8.78 12.03 -10.48
CA PRO A 42 8.80 11.40 -9.16
C PRO A 42 7.57 10.54 -8.87
N TYR A 43 6.42 10.82 -9.48
CA TYR A 43 5.22 9.97 -9.40
C TYR A 43 4.99 9.20 -10.71
N GLY A 44 6.01 9.17 -11.57
CA GLY A 44 5.96 8.51 -12.87
C GLY A 44 6.02 7.00 -12.74
N ASP A 45 5.41 6.33 -13.70
CA ASP A 45 5.21 4.88 -13.68
C ASP A 45 6.52 4.07 -13.66
N ASP A 46 7.51 4.54 -14.43
CA ASP A 46 8.82 3.89 -14.51
C ASP A 46 9.59 3.96 -13.18
N LEU A 47 9.64 5.15 -12.56
CA LEU A 47 10.31 5.35 -11.28
C LEU A 47 9.61 4.58 -10.15
N GLN A 48 8.28 4.64 -10.09
CA GLN A 48 7.51 3.99 -9.04
C GLN A 48 7.57 2.46 -9.15
N LEU A 49 7.60 1.89 -10.36
CA LEU A 49 7.82 0.46 -10.52
C LEU A 49 9.25 0.06 -10.12
N ALA A 50 10.26 0.85 -10.49
CA ALA A 50 11.65 0.59 -10.11
C ALA A 50 11.85 0.64 -8.58
N LEU A 51 11.21 1.60 -7.89
CA LEU A 51 11.20 1.64 -6.42
C LEU A 51 10.54 0.40 -5.82
N TYR A 52 9.37 -0.01 -6.35
CA TYR A 52 8.67 -1.20 -5.87
C TYR A 52 9.55 -2.44 -6.00
N GLN A 53 10.21 -2.62 -7.16
CA GLN A 53 11.15 -3.73 -7.39
C GLN A 53 12.30 -3.73 -6.36
N CYS A 54 12.82 -2.55 -5.99
CA CYS A 54 13.87 -2.44 -4.98
C CYS A 54 13.37 -2.74 -3.56
N TYR A 55 12.14 -2.31 -3.22
CA TYR A 55 11.56 -2.56 -1.90
C TYR A 55 11.15 -4.00 -1.68
N GLU A 56 10.70 -4.69 -2.72
CA GLU A 56 10.23 -6.07 -2.59
C GLU A 56 11.34 -7.03 -2.12
N LEU A 57 12.61 -6.68 -2.32
CA LEU A 57 13.75 -7.45 -1.79
C LEU A 57 13.82 -7.49 -0.26
N HIS A 58 13.16 -6.57 0.45
CA HIS A 58 13.06 -6.58 1.92
C HIS A 58 11.82 -7.34 2.42
N TYR A 59 11.00 -7.86 1.51
CA TYR A 59 9.84 -8.67 1.82
C TYR A 59 10.07 -10.07 1.24
N ARG A 60 9.35 -10.42 0.17
CA ARG A 60 9.41 -11.76 -0.43
C ARG A 60 10.36 -11.87 -1.62
N GLY A 61 10.82 -10.73 -2.16
CA GLY A 61 11.64 -10.70 -3.36
C GLY A 61 10.89 -11.16 -4.61
N PHE A 62 11.61 -11.70 -5.59
CA PHE A 62 11.04 -12.20 -6.84
C PHE A 62 11.63 -13.55 -7.22
N ALA A 63 10.85 -14.35 -7.95
CA ALA A 63 11.31 -15.63 -8.48
C ALA A 63 12.55 -15.44 -9.37
N GLY A 64 13.58 -16.27 -9.14
CA GLY A 64 14.84 -16.21 -9.87
C GLY A 64 15.79 -15.08 -9.46
N VAL A 65 15.42 -14.22 -8.51
CA VAL A 65 16.28 -13.14 -7.98
C VAL A 65 17.00 -13.63 -6.73
N SER A 66 18.30 -13.32 -6.61
CA SER A 66 19.10 -13.72 -5.46
C SER A 66 18.74 -12.90 -4.20
N PRO A 67 18.46 -13.53 -3.05
CA PRO A 67 18.23 -12.80 -1.78
C PRO A 67 19.41 -11.94 -1.34
N ALA A 68 20.64 -12.25 -1.79
CA ALA A 68 21.81 -11.44 -1.48
C ALA A 68 21.74 -10.02 -2.09
N LEU A 69 20.88 -9.80 -3.09
CA LEU A 69 20.68 -8.49 -3.71
C LEU A 69 19.98 -7.50 -2.79
N GLU A 70 19.34 -7.96 -1.70
CA GLU A 70 18.79 -7.10 -0.64
C GLU A 70 19.82 -6.07 -0.15
N TRP A 71 21.10 -6.48 -0.08
CA TRP A 71 22.20 -5.65 0.41
C TRP A 71 23.25 -5.34 -0.66
N ASP A 72 22.91 -5.47 -1.95
CA ASP A 72 23.82 -5.12 -3.05
C ASP A 72 24.11 -3.60 -3.05
N PRO A 73 25.39 -3.16 -2.93
CA PRO A 73 25.71 -1.75 -2.83
C PRO A 73 25.28 -0.91 -4.04
N GLY A 74 25.35 -1.47 -5.24
CA GLY A 74 24.95 -0.78 -6.46
C GLY A 74 23.44 -0.53 -6.48
N LEU A 75 22.67 -1.57 -6.16
CA LEU A 75 21.21 -1.48 -6.09
C LEU A 75 20.75 -0.53 -4.98
N LEU A 76 21.38 -0.59 -3.80
CA LEU A 76 21.11 0.36 -2.71
C LEU A 76 21.41 1.81 -3.12
N GLY A 77 22.49 2.04 -3.86
CA GLY A 77 22.81 3.36 -4.41
C GLY A 77 21.76 3.86 -5.41
N THR A 78 21.27 2.96 -6.28
CA THR A 78 20.18 3.27 -7.23
C THR A 78 18.88 3.57 -6.51
N ARG A 79 18.51 2.74 -5.53
CA ARG A 79 17.31 2.97 -4.71
C ARG A 79 17.39 4.32 -4.00
N ALA A 80 18.52 4.65 -3.36
CA ALA A 80 18.69 5.92 -2.67
C ALA A 80 18.47 7.13 -3.60
N ALA A 81 18.90 7.06 -4.86
CA ALA A 81 18.65 8.11 -5.85
C ALA A 81 17.17 8.21 -6.25
N LEU A 82 16.47 7.08 -6.41
CA LEU A 82 15.03 7.05 -6.67
C LEU A 82 14.23 7.58 -5.46
N GLU A 83 14.62 7.20 -4.25
CA GLU A 83 14.03 7.63 -2.98
C GLU A 83 14.20 9.14 -2.79
N ASP A 84 15.37 9.70 -3.07
CA ASP A 84 15.62 11.13 -2.98
C ASP A 84 14.68 11.93 -3.89
N ARG A 85 14.49 11.47 -5.14
CA ARG A 85 13.56 12.07 -6.10
C ARG A 85 12.12 12.01 -5.59
N PHE A 86 11.69 10.86 -5.08
CA PHE A 86 10.33 10.67 -4.59
C PHE A 86 10.06 11.46 -3.30
N LEU A 87 10.93 11.35 -2.30
CA LEU A 87 10.80 12.03 -1.01
C LEU A 87 10.88 13.55 -1.15
N THR A 88 11.76 14.06 -2.02
CA THR A 88 11.85 15.50 -2.30
C THR A 88 10.54 16.03 -2.88
N ALA A 89 9.94 15.31 -3.83
CA ALA A 89 8.65 15.67 -4.39
C ALA A 89 7.53 15.59 -3.34
N LEU A 90 7.48 14.52 -2.55
CA LEU A 90 6.50 14.38 -1.47
C LEU A 90 6.57 15.55 -0.49
N ARG A 91 7.77 15.93 -0.03
CA ARG A 91 7.95 17.07 0.87
C ARG A 91 7.54 18.41 0.25
N ALA A 92 7.62 18.55 -1.08
CA ALA A 92 7.26 19.78 -1.78
C ALA A 92 5.77 19.90 -2.09
N ASP A 93 5.11 18.78 -2.42
CA ASP A 93 3.75 18.77 -2.95
C ASP A 93 2.67 18.50 -1.88
N THR A 94 3.07 17.94 -0.74
CA THR A 94 2.17 17.58 0.35
C THR A 94 1.74 18.83 1.12
N PRO A 95 0.43 19.05 1.35
CA PRO A 95 -0.04 20.09 2.27
C PRO A 95 0.60 19.91 3.65
N VAL A 96 1.01 20.99 4.32
CA VAL A 96 1.67 20.88 5.62
C VAL A 96 0.75 21.43 6.69
N HIS A 97 0.28 20.56 7.60
CA HIS A 97 -0.35 21.03 8.83
C HIS A 97 0.71 21.62 9.78
N ASP A 98 0.33 22.64 10.54
CA ASP A 98 1.26 23.36 11.44
C ASP A 98 1.56 22.54 12.71
N SER A 99 0.73 21.53 13.02
CA SER A 99 0.92 20.67 14.19
C SER A 99 0.31 19.28 14.02
N VAL A 100 0.79 18.32 14.82
CA VAL A 100 0.21 16.97 14.91
C VAL A 100 -1.26 17.01 15.34
N ALA A 101 -1.62 17.93 16.24
CA ALA A 101 -3.00 18.08 16.70
C ALA A 101 -3.95 18.52 15.58
N GLU A 102 -3.48 19.40 14.69
CA GLU A 102 -4.24 19.81 13.51
C GLU A 102 -4.37 18.67 12.50
N ALA A 103 -3.26 17.98 12.19
CA ALA A 103 -3.25 16.84 11.27
C ALA A 103 -4.17 15.71 11.75
N VAL A 104 -4.07 15.30 13.02
CA VAL A 104 -4.95 14.30 13.64
C VAL A 104 -6.39 14.81 13.70
N GLY A 105 -6.60 16.09 14.04
CA GLY A 105 -7.92 16.70 14.08
C GLY A 105 -8.64 16.63 12.73
N ALA A 106 -7.94 16.82 11.63
CA ALA A 106 -8.50 16.71 10.28
C ALA A 106 -8.96 15.27 9.95
N LEU A 107 -8.22 14.25 10.39
CA LEU A 107 -8.59 12.83 10.17
C LEU A 107 -9.89 12.43 10.89
N LEU A 108 -10.19 13.06 12.03
CA LEU A 108 -11.38 12.78 12.83
C LEU A 108 -12.68 13.38 12.25
N VAL A 109 -12.56 14.23 11.22
CA VAL A 109 -13.71 14.88 10.59
C VAL A 109 -14.17 14.04 9.42
N GLU A 110 -15.28 13.31 9.59
CA GLU A 110 -15.95 12.63 8.49
C GLU A 110 -16.78 13.64 7.66
N PRO A 111 -16.48 13.86 6.37
CA PRO A 111 -17.27 14.79 5.55
C PRO A 111 -18.67 14.24 5.29
N VAL A 112 -19.70 15.01 5.68
CA VAL A 112 -21.12 14.62 5.51
C VAL A 112 -21.46 14.34 4.04
N ASP A 113 -20.88 15.10 3.10
CA ASP A 113 -21.04 14.95 1.65
C ASP A 113 -19.75 14.40 1.01
N GLY A 114 -19.11 13.42 1.63
CA GLY A 114 -17.88 12.81 1.12
C GLY A 114 -18.04 12.23 -0.30
N LYS A 115 -17.05 12.47 -1.17
CA LYS A 115 -17.06 12.03 -2.59
C LYS A 115 -15.86 11.16 -2.96
N GLY A 116 -15.17 10.64 -1.96
CA GLY A 116 -14.00 9.78 -2.13
C GLY A 116 -14.35 8.38 -2.67
N VAL A 117 -13.33 7.56 -2.89
CA VAL A 117 -13.45 6.21 -3.47
C VAL A 117 -14.43 5.33 -2.70
N SER A 118 -14.34 5.29 -1.37
CA SER A 118 -15.23 4.46 -0.53
C SER A 118 -16.69 4.93 -0.60
N HIS A 119 -16.94 6.24 -0.75
CA HIS A 119 -18.29 6.78 -0.94
C HIS A 119 -18.85 6.37 -2.31
N PHE A 120 -18.07 6.56 -3.37
CA PHE A 120 -18.46 6.15 -4.71
C PHE A 120 -18.73 4.64 -4.78
N LEU A 121 -17.84 3.80 -4.23
CA LEU A 121 -18.02 2.35 -4.22
C LEU A 121 -19.26 1.93 -3.43
N ARG A 122 -19.54 2.57 -2.28
CA ARG A 122 -20.76 2.34 -1.51
C ARG A 122 -22.02 2.68 -2.30
N ASP A 123 -22.08 3.88 -2.89
CA ASP A 123 -23.33 4.43 -3.45
C ASP A 123 -23.59 4.00 -4.89
N GLU A 124 -22.54 4.03 -5.73
CA GLU A 124 -22.63 3.91 -7.19
C GLU A 124 -21.81 2.74 -7.75
N GLY A 125 -20.87 2.21 -6.96
CA GLY A 125 -19.89 1.23 -7.40
C GLY A 125 -20.49 -0.02 -8.06
N GLU A 126 -19.80 -0.53 -9.06
CA GLU A 126 -20.12 -1.80 -9.72
C GLU A 126 -19.10 -2.88 -9.33
N LEU A 127 -19.50 -4.15 -9.42
CA LEU A 127 -18.65 -5.27 -8.99
C LEU A 127 -17.28 -5.29 -9.70
N TRP A 128 -17.20 -4.89 -10.97
CA TRP A 128 -15.93 -4.83 -11.68
C TRP A 128 -14.99 -3.73 -11.13
N GLN A 129 -15.53 -2.64 -10.58
CA GLN A 129 -14.75 -1.58 -9.94
C GLN A 129 -14.22 -2.04 -8.57
N LEU A 130 -15.02 -2.81 -7.82
CA LEU A 130 -14.57 -3.46 -6.58
C LEU A 130 -13.46 -4.48 -6.84
N ARG A 131 -13.56 -5.24 -7.93
CA ARG A 131 -12.49 -6.15 -8.40
C ARG A 131 -11.21 -5.39 -8.72
N GLU A 132 -11.30 -4.28 -9.43
CA GLU A 132 -10.12 -3.44 -9.72
C GLU A 132 -9.53 -2.82 -8.46
N TYR A 133 -10.38 -2.33 -7.55
CA TYR A 133 -9.95 -1.77 -6.28
C TYR A 133 -9.17 -2.80 -5.46
N ALA A 134 -9.72 -4.01 -5.30
CA ALA A 134 -9.04 -5.10 -4.60
C ALA A 134 -7.74 -5.53 -5.29
N ALA A 135 -7.72 -5.60 -6.63
CA ALA A 135 -6.50 -5.94 -7.38
C ALA A 135 -5.38 -4.90 -7.21
N GLN A 136 -5.69 -3.60 -7.12
CA GLN A 136 -4.68 -2.59 -6.83
C GLN A 136 -4.22 -2.67 -5.37
N ARG A 137 -5.17 -2.78 -4.45
CA ARG A 137 -4.90 -2.82 -3.02
C ARG A 137 -4.17 -4.10 -2.58
N SER A 138 -4.21 -5.17 -3.37
CA SER A 138 -3.49 -6.42 -3.08
C SER A 138 -1.97 -6.24 -2.99
N LEU A 139 -1.41 -5.19 -3.60
CA LEU A 139 0.03 -4.90 -3.53
C LEU A 139 0.49 -4.54 -2.11
N TYR A 140 -0.41 -4.03 -1.28
CA TYR A 140 -0.18 -3.80 0.14
C TYR A 140 -0.86 -4.88 0.99
N HIS A 141 -2.17 -5.13 0.85
CA HIS A 141 -2.87 -5.97 1.83
C HIS A 141 -2.39 -7.42 1.85
N LEU A 142 -1.82 -7.97 0.78
CA LEU A 142 -1.21 -9.31 0.85
C LEU A 142 0.11 -9.37 1.65
N LYS A 143 0.57 -8.23 2.17
CA LYS A 143 1.63 -8.03 3.16
C LYS A 143 1.24 -6.96 4.20
N GLU A 144 -0.04 -6.91 4.54
CA GLU A 144 -0.57 -6.00 5.56
C GLU A 144 0.27 -6.08 6.85
N ALA A 145 0.51 -4.92 7.47
CA ALA A 145 1.40 -4.70 8.62
C ALA A 145 2.92 -4.85 8.38
N ASP A 146 3.39 -5.59 7.36
CA ASP A 146 4.83 -5.79 7.14
C ASP A 146 5.63 -4.46 7.00
N PRO A 147 5.16 -3.44 6.25
CA PRO A 147 5.86 -2.15 6.18
C PRO A 147 5.91 -1.39 7.52
N HIS A 148 4.89 -1.56 8.36
CA HIS A 148 4.76 -0.89 9.65
C HIS A 148 5.65 -1.55 10.71
N ALA A 149 5.81 -2.87 10.67
CA ALA A 149 6.68 -3.64 11.56
C ALA A 149 8.14 -3.13 11.60
N TRP A 150 8.65 -2.54 10.51
CA TRP A 150 9.99 -1.94 10.47
C TRP A 150 10.20 -0.80 11.48
N VAL A 151 9.13 -0.21 12.00
CA VAL A 151 9.21 0.82 13.05
C VAL A 151 9.54 0.22 14.42
N LEU A 152 9.17 -1.03 14.70
CA LEU A 152 9.27 -1.65 16.02
C LEU A 152 10.72 -1.68 16.59
N PRO A 153 11.78 -1.94 15.79
CA PRO A 153 13.15 -1.84 16.27
C PRO A 153 13.60 -0.41 16.61
N ARG A 154 12.85 0.60 16.16
CA ARG A 154 13.20 2.03 16.24
C ARG A 154 12.43 2.77 17.33
N LEU A 155 11.34 2.17 17.82
CA LEU A 155 10.58 2.65 18.96
C LEU A 155 11.07 2.01 20.27
N TRP A 156 10.82 2.70 21.38
CA TRP A 156 10.98 2.16 22.74
C TRP A 156 9.86 2.66 23.66
N GLY A 157 9.81 2.12 24.88
CA GLY A 157 8.81 2.53 25.89
C GLY A 157 7.36 2.30 25.46
N ARG A 158 6.48 3.24 25.84
CA ARG A 158 5.03 3.17 25.64
C ARG A 158 4.65 3.03 24.17
N ALA A 159 5.23 3.86 23.30
CA ALA A 159 4.95 3.82 21.87
C ALA A 159 5.28 2.46 21.24
N LYS A 160 6.40 1.83 21.64
CA LYS A 160 6.75 0.49 21.16
C LYS A 160 5.74 -0.57 21.61
N ALA A 161 5.38 -0.57 22.89
CA ALA A 161 4.46 -1.56 23.43
C ALA A 161 3.08 -1.46 22.76
N ALA A 162 2.60 -0.24 22.53
CA ALA A 162 1.35 0.03 21.85
C ALA A 162 1.39 -0.37 20.37
N MET A 163 2.43 0.04 19.63
CA MET A 163 2.62 -0.35 18.24
C MET A 163 2.65 -1.87 18.09
N ALA A 164 3.39 -2.56 18.95
CA ALA A 164 3.47 -4.03 18.92
C ALA A 164 2.13 -4.72 19.24
N ALA A 165 1.27 -4.08 20.03
CA ALA A 165 -0.06 -4.61 20.34
C ALA A 165 -1.00 -4.54 19.13
N VAL A 166 -0.96 -3.43 18.39
CA VAL A 166 -1.74 -3.29 17.14
C VAL A 166 -1.21 -4.27 16.09
N GLU A 167 0.10 -4.29 15.84
CA GLU A 167 0.73 -5.26 14.92
C GLU A 167 0.40 -6.72 15.27
N PHE A 168 0.35 -7.07 16.55
CA PHE A 168 -0.04 -8.42 16.97
C PHE A 168 -1.48 -8.78 16.55
N ASP A 169 -2.38 -7.81 16.57
CA ASP A 169 -3.77 -7.98 16.10
C ASP A 169 -3.81 -8.13 14.57
N GLU A 170 -3.09 -7.28 13.82
CA GLU A 170 -2.96 -7.36 12.36
C GLU A 170 -2.39 -8.72 11.89
N TYR A 171 -1.46 -9.30 12.66
CA TYR A 171 -0.96 -10.67 12.47
C TYR A 171 -1.89 -11.75 13.05
N GLY A 172 -3.18 -11.46 13.22
CA GLY A 172 -4.23 -12.39 13.59
C GLY A 172 -4.22 -12.84 15.05
N GLY A 173 -3.56 -12.10 15.94
CA GLY A 173 -3.44 -12.45 17.36
C GLY A 173 -2.73 -13.79 17.59
N GLY A 174 -1.78 -14.14 16.71
CA GLY A 174 -1.06 -15.42 16.72
C GLY A 174 -1.81 -16.58 16.06
N ARG A 175 -2.91 -16.32 15.34
CA ARG A 175 -3.68 -17.32 14.58
C ARG A 175 -3.50 -17.07 13.09
N ALA A 176 -2.83 -17.99 12.40
CA ALA A 176 -2.46 -17.82 11.00
C ALA A 176 -3.67 -17.60 10.07
N GLU A 177 -4.80 -18.23 10.38
CA GLU A 177 -6.05 -18.10 9.63
C GLU A 177 -6.75 -16.73 9.80
N ARG A 178 -6.29 -15.90 10.76
CA ARG A 178 -6.82 -14.56 11.01
C ARG A 178 -5.86 -13.43 10.63
N VAL A 179 -4.68 -13.74 10.11
CA VAL A 179 -3.76 -12.71 9.60
C VAL A 179 -4.50 -11.90 8.55
N HIS A 180 -4.47 -10.57 8.63
CA HIS A 180 -5.30 -9.72 7.76
C HIS A 180 -4.97 -9.90 6.27
N ALA A 181 -3.71 -10.17 5.93
CA ALA A 181 -3.32 -10.56 4.58
C ALA A 181 -4.01 -11.85 4.08
N ARG A 182 -4.29 -12.80 4.97
CA ARG A 182 -5.08 -14.00 4.63
C ARG A 182 -6.55 -13.66 4.42
N LEU A 183 -7.13 -12.83 5.29
CA LEU A 183 -8.51 -12.37 5.16
C LEU A 183 -8.71 -11.60 3.84
N PHE A 184 -7.73 -10.78 3.43
CA PHE A 184 -7.75 -10.08 2.16
C PHE A 184 -7.68 -11.06 0.96
N ALA A 185 -6.88 -12.12 1.05
CA ALA A 185 -6.85 -13.17 0.03
C ALA A 185 -8.20 -13.91 -0.08
N ASP A 186 -8.91 -14.13 1.04
CA ASP A 186 -10.24 -14.71 1.02
C ASP A 186 -11.27 -13.74 0.39
N LEU A 187 -11.19 -12.44 0.67
CA LEU A 187 -11.94 -11.39 -0.05
C LEU A 187 -11.68 -11.43 -1.57
N MET A 188 -10.42 -11.56 -1.98
CA MET A 188 -10.05 -11.63 -3.39
C MET A 188 -10.64 -12.88 -4.07
N THR A 189 -10.71 -14.01 -3.35
CA THR A 189 -11.32 -15.25 -3.83
C THR A 189 -12.79 -15.05 -4.14
N ASP A 190 -13.54 -14.43 -3.23
CA ASP A 190 -14.94 -14.06 -3.40
C ASP A 190 -15.15 -13.14 -4.61
N LEU A 191 -14.24 -12.19 -4.80
CA LEU A 191 -14.22 -11.32 -5.98
C LEU A 191 -13.74 -12.01 -7.25
N GLY A 192 -13.37 -13.29 -7.23
CA GLY A 192 -12.87 -14.04 -8.38
C GLY A 192 -11.56 -13.48 -8.96
N LEU A 193 -10.65 -13.06 -8.07
CA LEU A 193 -9.30 -12.62 -8.36
C LEU A 193 -8.29 -13.73 -8.02
N ASP A 194 -7.10 -13.62 -8.61
CA ASP A 194 -5.98 -14.51 -8.26
C ASP A 194 -5.26 -13.94 -7.04
N THR A 195 -5.16 -14.74 -5.99
CA THR A 195 -4.68 -14.36 -4.67
C THR A 195 -3.16 -14.48 -4.52
N ALA A 196 -2.46 -14.96 -5.54
CA ALA A 196 -1.01 -15.08 -5.50
C ALA A 196 -0.36 -13.72 -5.25
N TYR A 197 0.57 -13.70 -4.29
CA TYR A 197 1.31 -12.50 -3.94
C TYR A 197 1.99 -11.88 -5.17
N GLY A 198 1.87 -10.55 -5.33
CA GLY A 198 2.41 -9.81 -6.47
C GLY A 198 1.73 -10.05 -7.83
N ARG A 199 0.69 -10.89 -7.92
CA ARG A 199 0.03 -11.23 -9.20
C ARG A 199 -0.51 -10.03 -9.97
N HIS A 200 -1.01 -9.02 -9.25
CA HIS A 200 -1.61 -7.83 -9.84
C HIS A 200 -0.62 -6.67 -10.03
N LEU A 201 0.67 -6.88 -9.74
CA LEU A 201 1.70 -5.85 -9.86
C LEU A 201 1.77 -5.27 -11.28
N ASP A 202 1.70 -6.09 -12.32
CA ASP A 202 1.72 -5.64 -13.71
C ASP A 202 0.55 -4.73 -14.08
N ALA A 203 -0.62 -4.98 -13.48
CA ALA A 203 -1.84 -4.24 -13.76
C ALA A 203 -1.98 -2.94 -12.93
N ALA A 204 -1.32 -2.84 -11.78
CA ALA A 204 -1.47 -1.72 -10.85
C ALA A 204 -1.00 -0.38 -11.45
N SER A 205 -1.66 0.70 -11.05
CA SER A 205 -1.36 2.08 -11.44
C SER A 205 -0.11 2.63 -10.73
N ALA A 206 0.51 3.67 -11.30
CA ALA A 206 1.63 4.35 -10.67
C ALA A 206 1.23 5.02 -9.35
N GLU A 207 -0.01 5.51 -9.28
CA GLU A 207 -0.57 6.13 -8.09
C GLU A 207 -0.71 5.12 -6.94
N CYS A 208 -1.11 3.87 -7.22
CA CYS A 208 -1.08 2.79 -6.24
C CYS A 208 0.35 2.39 -5.85
N LEU A 209 1.28 2.31 -6.80
CA LEU A 209 2.68 2.02 -6.47
C LEU A 209 3.27 3.08 -5.54
N ALA A 210 2.94 4.35 -5.74
CA ALA A 210 3.39 5.44 -4.87
C ALA A 210 2.91 5.30 -3.43
N THR A 211 1.64 4.91 -3.20
CA THR A 211 1.12 4.71 -1.83
C THR A 211 1.87 3.57 -1.13
N VAL A 212 2.10 2.45 -1.82
CA VAL A 212 2.83 1.30 -1.25
C VAL A 212 4.32 1.60 -1.02
N ASN A 213 4.97 2.27 -1.98
CA ASN A 213 6.38 2.64 -1.89
C ASN A 213 6.63 3.62 -0.73
N MET A 214 5.71 4.54 -0.46
CA MET A 214 5.81 5.48 0.67
C MET A 214 5.93 4.73 2.01
N MET A 215 5.15 3.66 2.21
CA MET A 215 5.19 2.84 3.42
C MET A 215 6.59 2.24 3.62
N SER A 216 7.15 1.67 2.56
CA SER A 216 8.50 1.07 2.59
C SER A 216 9.60 2.12 2.76
N LEU A 217 9.46 3.29 2.12
CA LEU A 217 10.36 4.43 2.30
C LEU A 217 10.41 4.86 3.77
N PHE A 218 9.25 5.06 4.41
CA PHE A 218 9.22 5.46 5.81
C PHE A 218 9.68 4.31 6.73
N GLY A 219 9.30 3.08 6.41
CA GLY A 219 9.67 1.88 7.15
C GLY A 219 11.14 1.53 7.11
N LEU A 220 11.84 1.71 6.00
CA LEU A 220 13.25 1.32 5.89
C LEU A 220 14.23 2.41 6.35
N HIS A 221 13.78 3.66 6.53
CA HIS A 221 14.64 4.78 6.95
C HIS A 221 14.41 5.22 8.40
N ARG A 222 15.39 5.00 9.29
CA ARG A 222 15.26 5.35 10.74
C ARG A 222 14.91 6.83 10.95
N SER A 223 15.43 7.70 10.10
CA SER A 223 15.14 9.14 10.10
C SER A 223 13.66 9.45 9.83
N LEU A 224 12.93 8.57 9.16
CA LEU A 224 11.53 8.74 8.78
C LEU A 224 10.56 7.98 9.70
N ARG A 225 11.02 7.49 10.87
CA ARG A 225 10.14 6.75 11.81
C ARG A 225 8.93 7.57 12.28
N GLY A 226 9.08 8.89 12.45
CA GLY A 226 7.96 9.78 12.76
C GLY A 226 6.93 9.81 11.64
N ALA A 227 7.39 9.85 10.38
CA ALA A 227 6.53 9.80 9.20
C ALA A 227 5.82 8.43 9.07
N LEU A 228 6.48 7.32 9.42
CA LEU A 228 5.79 6.02 9.44
C LEU A 228 4.69 5.99 10.52
N VAL A 229 4.94 6.53 11.72
CA VAL A 229 3.92 6.64 12.77
C VAL A 229 2.77 7.55 12.34
N GLY A 230 3.06 8.66 11.66
CA GLY A 230 2.04 9.54 11.08
C GLY A 230 1.20 8.83 10.02
N HIS A 231 1.83 8.13 9.09
CA HIS A 231 1.14 7.30 8.09
C HIS A 231 0.25 6.24 8.76
N PHE A 232 0.78 5.55 9.77
CA PHE A 232 0.02 4.57 10.54
C PHE A 232 -1.20 5.19 11.21
N ALA A 233 -1.06 6.37 11.82
CA ALA A 233 -2.20 7.10 12.37
C ALA A 233 -3.25 7.47 11.31
N ALA A 234 -2.84 7.86 10.10
CA ALA A 234 -3.78 8.16 9.02
C ALA A 234 -4.64 6.96 8.62
N VAL A 235 -4.03 5.78 8.49
CA VAL A 235 -4.78 4.56 8.11
C VAL A 235 -5.69 4.11 9.26
N GLU A 236 -5.18 4.05 10.49
CA GLU A 236 -5.93 3.57 11.66
C GLU A 236 -7.11 4.47 12.02
N ILE A 237 -6.92 5.80 11.98
CA ILE A 237 -7.99 6.75 12.31
C ILE A 237 -9.10 6.76 11.26
N THR A 238 -8.77 6.54 9.99
CA THR A 238 -9.75 6.62 8.90
C THR A 238 -10.32 5.26 8.49
N SER A 239 -9.76 4.16 9.01
CA SER A 239 -10.14 2.81 8.58
C SER A 239 -11.58 2.45 8.95
N SER A 240 -11.99 2.53 10.22
CA SER A 240 -13.35 2.11 10.63
C SER A 240 -14.49 2.75 9.80
N PRO A 241 -14.55 4.08 9.58
CA PRO A 241 -15.58 4.66 8.70
C PRO A 241 -15.39 4.24 7.23
N GLY A 242 -14.15 4.14 6.73
CA GLY A 242 -13.85 3.69 5.37
C GLY A 242 -14.33 2.26 5.10
N SER A 243 -13.95 1.34 5.98
CA SER A 243 -14.29 -0.09 5.99
C SER A 243 -15.79 -0.30 6.11
N ARG A 244 -16.51 0.48 6.93
CA ARG A 244 -17.98 0.41 6.97
C ARG A 244 -18.62 0.64 5.60
N ARG A 245 -18.15 1.66 4.87
CA ARG A 245 -18.66 1.97 3.52
C ARG A 245 -18.29 0.87 2.51
N LEU A 246 -17.09 0.29 2.63
CA LEU A 246 -16.66 -0.78 1.75
C LEU A 246 -17.42 -2.10 2.04
N ALA A 247 -17.71 -2.41 3.29
CA ALA A 247 -18.56 -3.54 3.66
C ALA A 247 -19.99 -3.38 3.09
N GLU A 248 -20.55 -2.17 3.14
CA GLU A 248 -21.83 -1.85 2.48
C GLU A 248 -21.76 -2.01 0.96
N ALA A 249 -20.66 -1.60 0.32
CA ALA A 249 -20.42 -1.80 -1.11
C ALA A 249 -20.36 -3.30 -1.48
N MET A 250 -19.66 -4.10 -0.67
CA MET A 250 -19.54 -5.56 -0.87
C MET A 250 -20.91 -6.24 -0.77
N ARG A 251 -21.70 -5.92 0.28
CA ARG A 251 -23.08 -6.40 0.45
C ARG A 251 -23.97 -6.03 -0.72
N ARG A 252 -23.96 -4.76 -1.14
CA ARG A 252 -24.82 -4.24 -2.21
C ARG A 252 -24.54 -4.92 -3.55
N THR A 253 -23.28 -5.22 -3.83
CA THR A 253 -22.85 -5.77 -5.12
C THR A 253 -22.80 -7.30 -5.15
N GLY A 254 -23.08 -7.96 -4.02
CA GLY A 254 -23.02 -9.41 -3.90
C GLY A 254 -21.59 -9.96 -4.04
N ALA A 255 -20.60 -9.24 -3.50
CA ALA A 255 -19.20 -9.60 -3.62
C ALA A 255 -18.87 -10.95 -2.95
N GLY A 256 -19.54 -11.28 -1.84
CA GLY A 256 -19.38 -12.54 -1.12
C GLY A 256 -19.11 -12.34 0.38
N PRO A 257 -19.34 -13.37 1.20
CA PRO A 257 -19.25 -13.27 2.65
C PRO A 257 -17.84 -13.02 3.20
N ALA A 258 -16.78 -13.54 2.57
CA ALA A 258 -15.40 -13.25 2.97
C ALA A 258 -15.02 -11.81 2.60
N ALA A 259 -15.50 -11.30 1.46
CA ALA A 259 -15.30 -9.91 1.08
C ALA A 259 -15.98 -8.93 2.06
N GLU A 260 -17.16 -9.28 2.57
CA GLU A 260 -17.82 -8.52 3.63
C GLU A 260 -17.05 -8.62 4.95
N HIS A 261 -16.68 -9.84 5.35
CA HIS A 261 -16.00 -10.11 6.62
C HIS A 261 -14.70 -9.34 6.79
N PHE A 262 -13.86 -9.25 5.75
CA PHE A 262 -12.61 -8.50 5.80
C PHE A 262 -12.83 -7.05 6.27
N TYR A 263 -13.82 -6.35 5.71
CA TYR A 263 -14.09 -4.97 6.10
C TYR A 263 -14.85 -4.86 7.41
N ASP A 264 -15.75 -5.80 7.73
CA ASP A 264 -16.44 -5.79 9.03
C ASP A 264 -15.43 -6.00 10.19
N GLU A 265 -14.38 -6.81 10.01
CA GLU A 265 -13.28 -6.97 10.99
C GLU A 265 -12.60 -5.61 11.27
N HIS A 266 -12.23 -4.88 10.22
CA HIS A 266 -11.60 -3.55 10.33
C HIS A 266 -12.55 -2.46 10.87
N VAL A 267 -13.88 -2.66 10.80
CA VAL A 267 -14.81 -1.74 11.47
C VAL A 267 -14.69 -1.85 13.00
N GLU A 268 -14.54 -3.07 13.51
CA GLU A 268 -14.51 -3.37 14.94
C GLU A 268 -13.12 -3.19 15.55
N ALA A 269 -12.09 -3.77 14.94
CA ALA A 269 -10.71 -3.73 15.41
C ALA A 269 -10.18 -2.28 15.42
N ASP A 270 -10.35 -1.56 14.31
CA ASP A 270 -9.70 -0.26 14.14
C ASP A 270 -10.35 0.85 14.96
N ALA A 271 -11.59 0.66 15.41
CA ALA A 271 -12.20 1.57 16.38
C ALA A 271 -11.43 1.59 17.72
N VAL A 272 -10.79 0.47 18.08
CA VAL A 272 -9.90 0.37 19.23
C VAL A 272 -8.50 0.84 18.85
N HIS A 273 -7.98 0.44 17.69
CA HIS A 273 -6.65 0.83 17.23
C HIS A 273 -6.49 2.34 17.10
N GLU A 274 -7.50 3.06 16.60
CA GLU A 274 -7.51 4.52 16.54
C GLU A 274 -7.11 5.15 17.88
N GLN A 275 -7.72 4.68 18.98
CA GLN A 275 -7.47 5.23 20.32
C GLN A 275 -6.07 4.90 20.81
N ILE A 276 -5.61 3.68 20.57
CA ILE A 276 -4.25 3.23 20.93
C ILE A 276 -3.21 4.05 20.16
N VAL A 277 -3.42 4.27 18.88
CA VAL A 277 -2.46 4.98 18.04
C VAL A 277 -2.35 6.45 18.44
N ARG A 278 -3.47 7.11 18.70
CA ARG A 278 -3.46 8.51 19.14
C ARG A 278 -2.82 8.67 20.53
N HIS A 279 -3.27 7.88 21.49
CA HIS A 279 -2.96 8.13 22.90
C HIS A 279 -1.75 7.36 23.44
N GLU A 280 -1.40 6.24 22.82
CA GLU A 280 -0.29 5.40 23.30
C GLU A 280 0.90 5.46 22.34
N VAL A 281 0.66 5.43 21.02
CA VAL A 281 1.73 5.48 20.00
C VAL A 281 2.22 6.92 19.78
N ILE A 282 1.37 7.84 19.34
CA ILE A 282 1.76 9.23 19.03
C ILE A 282 2.20 9.96 20.30
N ASP A 283 1.33 10.02 21.33
CA ASP A 283 1.68 10.71 22.57
C ASP A 283 2.91 10.06 23.22
N GLY A 284 3.02 8.72 23.20
CA GLY A 284 4.20 8.00 23.70
C GLY A 284 5.49 8.33 22.94
N LEU A 285 5.41 8.50 21.62
CA LEU A 285 6.53 8.91 20.79
C LEU A 285 6.94 10.34 21.10
N LEU A 286 6.00 11.28 21.12
CA LEU A 286 6.29 12.71 21.24
C LEU A 286 6.67 13.14 22.66
N GLU A 287 6.27 12.39 23.69
CA GLU A 287 6.81 12.56 25.05
C GLU A 287 8.32 12.27 25.11
N GLN A 288 8.78 11.28 24.34
CA GLN A 288 10.18 10.84 24.34
C GLN A 288 11.04 11.57 23.29
N GLU A 289 10.45 11.83 22.14
CA GLU A 289 11.10 12.34 20.93
C GLU A 289 10.31 13.51 20.33
N PRO A 290 10.11 14.64 21.05
CA PRO A 290 9.25 15.74 20.61
C PRO A 290 9.70 16.39 19.29
N TRP A 291 10.98 16.26 18.91
CA TRP A 291 11.49 16.76 17.64
C TRP A 291 10.94 16.03 16.40
N LEU A 292 10.24 14.89 16.58
CA LEU A 292 9.60 14.15 15.48
C LEU A 292 8.19 14.66 15.13
N ALA A 293 7.67 15.68 15.83
CA ALA A 293 6.31 16.17 15.59
C ALA A 293 6.05 16.56 14.12
N ALA A 294 7.01 17.23 13.48
CA ALA A 294 6.90 17.59 12.06
C ALA A 294 6.91 16.38 11.13
N ASP A 295 7.67 15.32 11.47
CA ASP A 295 7.68 14.09 10.69
C ASP A 295 6.36 13.33 10.84
N VAL A 296 5.74 13.31 12.04
CA VAL A 296 4.41 12.71 12.26
C VAL A 296 3.35 13.42 11.44
N ALA A 297 3.31 14.76 11.46
CA ALA A 297 2.38 15.52 10.61
C ALA A 297 2.63 15.24 9.12
N PHE A 298 3.89 15.26 8.68
CA PHE A 298 4.26 14.93 7.29
C PHE A 298 3.81 13.52 6.87
N GLY A 299 3.89 12.53 7.76
CA GLY A 299 3.41 11.17 7.48
C GLY A 299 1.91 11.09 7.23
N ILE A 300 1.13 11.82 8.03
CA ILE A 300 -0.33 11.94 7.85
C ILE A 300 -0.63 12.62 6.50
N ASP A 301 0.04 13.74 6.25
CA ASP A 301 -0.25 14.58 5.10
C ASP A 301 0.14 13.90 3.78
N ALA A 302 1.30 13.23 3.76
CA ALA A 302 1.77 12.50 2.58
C ALA A 302 0.84 11.33 2.26
N THR A 303 0.27 10.69 3.28
CA THR A 303 -0.73 9.64 3.11
C THR A 303 -1.99 10.19 2.46
N GLY A 304 -2.55 11.27 3.00
CA GLY A 304 -3.72 11.93 2.41
C GLY A 304 -3.48 12.38 0.97
N PHE A 305 -2.34 13.01 0.70
CA PHE A 305 -1.95 13.48 -0.63
C PHE A 305 -1.88 12.34 -1.67
N LEU A 306 -1.22 11.22 -1.33
CA LEU A 306 -1.10 10.10 -2.26
C LEU A 306 -2.43 9.35 -2.43
N GLU A 307 -3.22 9.19 -1.36
CA GLU A 307 -4.55 8.59 -1.43
C GLU A 307 -5.53 9.43 -2.25
N ASP A 308 -5.46 10.76 -2.16
CA ASP A 308 -6.26 11.66 -2.99
C ASP A 308 -5.89 11.54 -4.48
N ARG A 309 -4.59 11.44 -4.79
CA ARG A 309 -4.12 11.21 -6.17
C ARG A 309 -4.59 9.87 -6.71
N PHE A 310 -4.47 8.82 -5.90
CA PHE A 310 -4.94 7.49 -6.27
C PHE A 310 -6.45 7.49 -6.49
N GLY A 311 -7.22 8.05 -5.56
CA GLY A 311 -8.67 8.13 -5.65
C GLY A 311 -9.14 8.97 -6.83
N ALA A 312 -8.50 10.11 -7.11
CA ALA A 312 -8.80 10.93 -8.28
C ALA A 312 -8.61 10.12 -9.58
N ARG A 313 -7.55 9.31 -9.67
CA ARG A 313 -7.29 8.44 -10.82
C ARG A 313 -8.38 7.37 -10.98
N LEU A 314 -8.69 6.63 -9.91
CA LEU A 314 -9.72 5.59 -9.93
C LEU A 314 -11.07 6.15 -10.38
N LEU A 315 -11.51 7.23 -9.72
CA LEU A 315 -12.82 7.84 -9.98
C LEU A 315 -12.92 8.43 -11.40
N ALA A 316 -11.82 9.00 -11.94
CA ALA A 316 -11.82 9.52 -13.30
C ALA A 316 -12.03 8.41 -14.34
N ASP A 317 -11.38 7.27 -14.19
CA ASP A 317 -11.53 6.15 -15.12
C ASP A 317 -12.87 5.45 -14.96
N TRP A 318 -13.31 5.19 -13.72
CA TRP A 318 -14.60 4.54 -13.45
C TRP A 318 -15.80 5.36 -13.91
N ARG A 319 -15.82 6.68 -13.64
CA ARG A 319 -16.89 7.58 -14.17
C ARG A 319 -16.85 7.69 -15.69
N GLY A 320 -15.69 7.46 -16.29
CA GLY A 320 -15.53 7.34 -17.74
C GLY A 320 -15.90 5.97 -18.31
N GLY A 321 -16.31 5.00 -17.49
CA GLY A 321 -16.59 3.62 -17.91
C GLY A 321 -15.35 2.87 -18.39
N ARG A 322 -14.16 3.24 -17.89
CA ARG A 322 -12.87 2.63 -18.25
C ARG A 322 -12.25 1.95 -17.05
N SER A 323 -11.40 0.97 -17.33
CA SER A 323 -10.57 0.34 -16.31
C SER A 323 -9.58 1.33 -15.72
N SER A 324 -9.43 1.30 -14.40
CA SER A 324 -8.38 2.02 -13.66
C SER A 324 -7.03 1.30 -13.66
N LEU A 325 -7.01 0.04 -14.10
CA LEU A 325 -5.81 -0.77 -14.24
C LEU A 325 -5.11 -0.49 -15.57
N ARG A 326 -3.79 -0.64 -15.57
CA ARG A 326 -2.98 -0.58 -16.80
C ARG A 326 -3.31 -1.71 -17.76
N THR A 327 -3.51 -2.89 -17.19
CA THR A 327 -3.96 -4.09 -17.89
C THR A 327 -5.30 -4.48 -17.29
N PRO A 328 -6.42 -4.24 -18.01
CA PRO A 328 -7.75 -4.55 -17.50
C PRO A 328 -7.88 -6.02 -17.08
N LEU A 329 -8.63 -6.27 -16.02
CA LEU A 329 -8.98 -7.65 -15.65
C LEU A 329 -9.82 -8.29 -16.77
N PRO A 330 -9.69 -9.60 -17.01
CA PRO A 330 -10.57 -10.31 -17.92
C PRO A 330 -12.04 -10.10 -17.53
N ASP A 331 -12.93 -9.84 -18.50
CA ASP A 331 -14.37 -9.75 -18.23
C ASP A 331 -14.85 -11.12 -17.70
N PRO A 332 -15.46 -11.18 -16.49
CA PRO A 332 -16.00 -12.41 -15.93
C PRO A 332 -16.97 -13.14 -16.89
N ARG A 333 -17.68 -12.39 -17.76
CA ARG A 333 -18.62 -12.93 -18.74
C ARG A 333 -17.94 -13.64 -19.92
N HIS A 334 -16.67 -13.34 -20.19
CA HIS A 334 -15.87 -14.02 -21.22
C HIS A 334 -15.22 -15.29 -20.67
N ALA A 335 -14.73 -15.28 -19.43
CA ALA A 335 -14.10 -16.46 -18.80
C ALA A 335 -15.06 -17.65 -18.66
N ALA A 336 -16.35 -17.40 -18.36
CA ALA A 336 -17.37 -18.45 -18.27
C ALA A 336 -17.70 -19.11 -19.63
N ARG A 337 -17.51 -18.40 -20.75
CA ARG A 337 -17.76 -18.94 -22.10
C ARG A 337 -16.65 -19.86 -22.58
N GLU A 338 -15.39 -19.57 -22.22
CA GLU A 338 -14.25 -20.44 -22.55
C GLU A 338 -14.30 -21.75 -21.76
N ALA A 339 -14.66 -21.71 -20.47
CA ALA A 339 -14.83 -22.92 -19.65
C ALA A 339 -15.94 -23.86 -20.17
N SER A 340 -17.01 -23.29 -20.74
CA SER A 340 -18.14 -24.06 -21.29
C SER A 340 -17.91 -24.64 -22.70
N HIS A 341 -16.82 -24.27 -23.39
CA HIS A 341 -16.46 -24.82 -24.70
C HIS A 341 -15.36 -25.89 -24.64
N THR A 342 -14.78 -26.12 -23.47
CA THR A 342 -13.81 -27.19 -23.18
C THR A 342 -14.40 -28.36 -22.37
N SER A 343 -15.72 -28.40 -22.16
CA SER A 343 -16.41 -29.54 -21.51
C SER A 343 -17.14 -30.42 -22.52
#